data_AF-A0A0G9MKY0-F1
#
_entry.id   AF-A0A0G9MKY0-F1
#
_cell.length_a   1.000
_cell.length_b   1.000
_cell.length_c   1.000
_cell.angle_alpha   90.00
_cell.angle_beta   90.00
_cell.angle_gamma   90.00
#
_symmetry.space_group_name_H-M   'P 1'
#
loop_
_entity.id
_entity.type
_entity.pdbx_description
1 polymer ?
#
loop_
_entity_poly.entity_id
_entity_poly.type
_entity_poly.pdbx_seq_one_letter_code
_entity_poly.pdbx_strand_id
1 'polypeptide(L)' 'MLTYGGLGIFLAGLFFMLGGTKFVKDADKAAKARQQAPLLMLVGAAMFGLAIVLSWAASP' A
#
# COMPACT_ATOMS: atom_id res chain seq x y z
N MET A 1 2.46 10.59 11.01
CA MET A 1 1.77 9.28 11.02
C MET A 1 1.23 8.88 9.64
N LEU A 2 0.54 9.77 8.92
CA LEU A 2 -0.04 9.48 7.59
C LEU A 2 0.99 9.05 6.52
N THR A 3 2.18 9.67 6.53
CA THR A 3 3.29 9.36 5.62
C THR A 3 3.78 7.92 5.74
N TYR A 4 4.04 7.46 6.98
CA TYR A 4 4.47 6.09 7.26
C TYR A 4 3.34 5.07 7.00
N GLY A 5 2.09 5.44 7.30
CA GLY A 5 0.92 4.63 6.98
C GLY A 5 0.73 4.44 5.47
N GLY A 6 0.79 5.52 4.70
CA GLY A 6 0.69 5.47 3.23
C GLY A 6 1.83 4.66 2.59
N LEU A 7 3.07 4.88 3.06
CA LEU A 7 4.23 4.12 2.60
C LEU A 7 4.12 2.62 2.96
N GLY A 8 3.67 2.30 4.17
CA GLY A 8 3.48 0.91 4.61
C GLY A 8 2.39 0.18 3.81
N ILE A 9 1.26 0.85 3.54
CA ILE A 9 0.17 0.29 2.72
C ILE A 9 0.64 0.09 1.27
N PHE A 10 1.38 1.05 0.72
CA PHE A 10 1.96 0.95 -0.62
C PHE A 10 2.91 -0.25 -0.74
N LEU A 11 3.85 -0.37 0.19
CA LEU A 11 4.80 -1.47 0.23
C LEU A 11 4.11 -2.83 0.46
N ALA A 12 3.09 -2.89 1.30
CA ALA A 12 2.29 -4.10 1.50
C ALA A 12 1.60 -4.54 0.21
N GLY A 13 0.98 -3.61 -0.52
CA GLY A 13 0.40 -3.90 -1.83
C GLY A 13 1.45 -4.41 -2.83
N LEU A 14 2.62 -3.76 -2.91
CA LEU A 14 3.72 -4.21 -3.76
C LEU A 14 4.19 -5.63 -3.40
N PHE A 15 4.28 -5.93 -2.10
CA PHE A 15 4.68 -7.23 -1.60
C PHE A 15 3.68 -8.33 -1.97
N PHE A 16 2.38 -8.07 -1.82
CA PHE A 16 1.34 -9.02 -2.25
C PHE A 16 1.32 -9.21 -3.76
N MET A 17 1.61 -8.16 -4.55
CA MET A 17 1.66 -8.23 -6.00
C MET A 17 2.86 -9.07 -6.51
N LEU A 18 4.04 -8.90 -5.91
CA LEU A 18 5.29 -9.57 -6.33
C LEU A 18 5.49 -10.95 -5.71
N GLY A 19 5.05 -11.15 -4.47
CA GLY A 19 5.37 -12.34 -3.68
C GLY A 19 4.22 -12.95 -2.89
N GLY A 20 3.01 -12.39 -2.93
CA GLY A 20 1.88 -12.84 -2.09
C GLY A 20 1.58 -14.34 -2.17
N THR A 21 1.77 -14.95 -3.34
CA THR A 21 1.60 -16.40 -3.55
C THR A 21 2.68 -17.28 -2.93
N LYS A 22 3.86 -16.71 -2.59
CA LYS A 22 4.93 -17.44 -1.87
C LYS A 22 4.78 -17.34 -0.34
N PHE A 23 4.11 -16.30 0.15
CA PHE A 23 3.95 -16.06 1.59
C PHE A 23 2.59 -16.52 2.13
N VAL A 24 1.55 -16.57 1.29
CA VAL A 24 0.22 -17.06 1.67
C VAL A 24 0.09 -18.51 1.25
N LYS A 25 0.06 -19.42 2.23
CA LYS A 25 -0.08 -20.88 2.02
C LYS A 25 -1.40 -21.31 1.37
N ASP A 26 -2.41 -20.45 1.44
CA ASP A 26 -3.77 -20.66 0.95
C ASP A 26 -3.95 -19.97 -0.41
N ALA A 27 -4.06 -20.77 -1.48
CA ALA A 27 -4.05 -20.29 -2.86
C ALA A 27 -5.20 -19.32 -3.16
N ASP A 28 -6.38 -19.54 -2.58
CA ASP A 28 -7.55 -18.67 -2.79
C ASP A 28 -7.37 -17.31 -2.13
N LYS A 29 -6.78 -17.29 -0.93
CA LYS A 29 -6.45 -16.03 -0.24
C LYS A 29 -5.33 -15.28 -0.96
N ALA A 30 -4.34 -15.99 -1.50
CA ALA A 30 -3.27 -15.38 -2.27
C ALA A 30 -3.78 -14.71 -3.54
N ALA A 31 -4.69 -15.37 -4.28
CA ALA A 31 -5.30 -14.83 -5.48
C ALA A 31 -6.12 -13.56 -5.19
N LYS A 32 -6.96 -13.59 -4.14
CA LYS A 32 -7.74 -12.42 -3.70
C LYS A 32 -6.85 -11.27 -3.24
N ALA A 33 -5.81 -11.56 -2.45
CA ALA A 33 -4.86 -10.54 -1.99
C ALA A 33 -4.09 -9.90 -3.14
N ARG A 34 -3.74 -10.69 -4.17
CA ARG A 34 -3.06 -10.18 -5.37
C ARG A 34 -3.97 -9.31 -6.25
N GLN A 35 -5.27 -9.60 -6.28
CA GLN A 35 -6.26 -8.75 -6.95
C GLN A 35 -6.48 -7.43 -6.21
N GLN A 36 -6.38 -7.42 -4.88
CA GLN A 36 -6.49 -6.22 -4.05
C GLN A 36 -5.19 -5.43 -3.94
N ALA A 37 -4.05 -6.05 -4.25
CA ALA A 37 -2.73 -5.43 -4.17
C ALA A 37 -2.59 -4.10 -4.94
N PRO A 38 -3.07 -3.97 -6.20
CA PRO A 38 -3.02 -2.70 -6.93
C PRO A 38 -3.85 -1.61 -6.24
N LEU A 39 -4.99 -1.98 -5.67
CA LEU A 39 -5.85 -1.04 -4.94
C LEU A 39 -5.17 -0.58 -3.65
N LEU A 40 -4.55 -1.51 -2.90
CA LEU A 40 -3.72 -1.17 -1.74
C LEU A 40 -2.60 -0.20 -2.13
N MET A 41 -1.88 -0.48 -3.23
CA MET A 41 -0.83 0.42 -3.71
C MET A 41 -1.38 1.81 -4.04
N LEU A 42 -2.50 1.91 -4.75
CA LEU A 42 -3.14 3.17 -5.08
C LEU A 42 -3.54 3.96 -3.82
N VAL A 43 -4.17 3.29 -2.85
CA VAL A 43 -4.58 3.91 -1.59
C VAL A 43 -3.35 4.38 -0.79
N GLY A 44 -2.30 3.55 -0.70
CA GLY A 44 -1.05 3.90 -0.03
C GLY A 44 -0.35 5.10 -0.68
N ALA A 45 -0.26 5.12 -2.01
CA ALA A 45 0.30 6.22 -2.78
C ALA A 45 -0.53 7.52 -2.61
N ALA A 46 -1.85 7.42 -2.65
CA ALA A 46 -2.75 8.56 -2.44
C ALA A 46 -2.59 9.14 -1.02
N MET A 47 -2.58 8.29 0.01
CA MET A 47 -2.36 8.74 1.40
C MET A 47 -0.97 9.34 1.61
N PHE A 48 0.07 8.77 0.99
CA PHE A 48 1.42 9.30 1.03
C PHE A 48 1.53 10.67 0.34
N GLY A 49 0.95 10.79 -0.87
CA GLY A 49 0.88 12.06 -1.59
C GLY A 49 0.11 13.13 -0.81
N LEU A 50 -1.03 12.77 -0.21
CA LEU A 50 -1.81 13.65 0.65
C LEU A 50 -0.99 14.11 1.87
N ALA A 51 -0.21 13.20 2.48
CA ALA A 51 0.66 13.52 3.60
C ALA A 51 1.78 14.52 3.23
N ILE A 52 2.34 14.39 2.02
CA ILE A 52 3.33 15.35 1.50
C ILE A 52 2.69 16.71 1.28
N VAL A 53 1.53 16.77 0.62
CA VAL A 53 0.82 18.03 0.36
C VAL A 53 0.45 18.73 1.66
N LEU A 54 -0.08 17.99 2.64
CA LEU A 54 -0.41 18.55 3.95
C LEU A 54 0.83 18.99 4.74
N SER A 55 1.95 18.26 4.65
CA SER A 55 3.21 18.70 5.29
C SER A 55 3.76 19.96 4.65
N TRP A 56 3.68 20.06 3.31
CA TRP A 56 4.10 21.25 2.59
C TRP A 56 3.21 22.45 2.92
N ALA A 57 1.89 22.27 2.92
CA ALA A 57 0.93 23.32 3.29
C ALA A 57 1.03 23.75 4.76
N ALA A 58 1.51 22.88 5.65
CA ALA A 58 1.69 23.17 7.07
C ALA A 58 3.09 23.73 7.43
N SER A 59 4.00 23.82 6.46
CA SER A 59 5.33 24.41 6.66
C SER A 59 5.26 25.93 6.42
N PRO A 60 5.48 26.78 7.44
CA PRO A 60 5.38 28.24 7.33
C PRO A 60 6.48 28.87 6.47
#